data_AF-A0AAD9SUN2-F1
#
_entry.id   AF-A0AAD9SUN2-F1
#
_cell.length_a   1.000
_cell.length_b   1.000
_cell.length_c   1.000
_cell.angle_alpha   90.00
_cell.angle_beta   90.00
_cell.angle_gamma   90.00
#
_symmetry.space_group_name_H-M   'P 1'
#
loop_
_entity.id
_entity.type
_entity.pdbx_description
1 polymer ?
#
loop_
_entity_poly.entity_id
_entity_poly.type
_entity_poly.pdbx_seq_one_letter_code
_entity_poly.pdbx_strand_id
1 'polypeptide(L)'
;MDTLRYRDTMKLGTLLVNSACLAFVSQAAANEKCGSSEPEPEALQAAAKLRDAQRAEGTPFRAALQRRDEGLLVTTYVHVVEDQQHAGFVTDKMIDDQMTVLNETYAPHNIQFTVANISHTVNDAWTAQARIREKALALRRGGYDALNLYLDTGLMTNAGSATGLCSFPVEDPVGTGINGTSWAIYDGCFVSPGTMPGGPGVPWEPADNKGKTATHEVGHWLGLFHVFDGFDCAGDGDFVDDTPATQVATVGCPVSQDSCPDQPGLDPIHNYMDYASHDCITEFTPLQEERMYRSFNTLRRGKAAKCPGPQAPTNFAYRNHPTFDPGVPKTSWQRPQPEDVAKARVHQNGKHPSRAKE
;
A
#
# COMPACT_ATOMS: atom_id res chain seq x y z
N MET A 1 -68.64 29.12 -29.28
CA MET A 1 -67.54 30.00 -28.87
C MET A 1 -66.51 29.07 -28.27
N ASP A 2 -65.65 28.40 -29.03
CA ASP A 2 -64.44 28.87 -29.73
C ASP A 2 -63.41 27.78 -29.32
N THR A 3 -62.58 27.13 -30.13
CA THR A 3 -61.99 27.39 -31.44
C THR A 3 -61.28 26.10 -31.92
N LEU A 4 -61.41 25.78 -33.24
CA LEU A 4 -60.34 25.53 -34.24
C LEU A 4 -59.07 24.74 -33.83
N ARG A 5 -58.40 23.93 -34.66
CA ARG A 5 -58.54 23.34 -36.00
C ARG A 5 -57.36 22.36 -36.13
N TYR A 6 -57.62 21.27 -36.83
CA TYR A 6 -56.66 20.30 -37.34
C TYR A 6 -55.79 20.92 -38.46
N ARG A 7 -54.46 20.66 -38.48
CA ARG A 7 -53.73 20.21 -39.68
C ARG A 7 -52.23 19.96 -39.46
N ASP A 8 -51.82 18.82 -40.01
CA ASP A 8 -50.49 18.24 -40.12
C ASP A 8 -49.45 19.13 -40.80
N THR A 9 -48.18 18.97 -40.40
CA THR A 9 -47.09 18.74 -41.36
C THR A 9 -46.02 17.85 -40.70
N MET A 10 -45.87 16.64 -41.24
CA MET A 10 -44.69 15.79 -41.06
C MET A 10 -43.44 16.48 -41.62
N LYS A 11 -42.33 16.45 -40.88
CA LYS A 11 -41.02 16.18 -41.47
C LYS A 11 -40.21 15.23 -40.59
N LEU A 12 -39.64 14.27 -41.29
CA LEU A 12 -38.92 13.06 -40.89
C LEU A 12 -37.46 13.39 -40.53
N GLY A 13 -36.86 12.58 -39.65
CA GLY A 13 -35.42 12.56 -39.31
C GLY A 13 -35.20 13.00 -37.86
N THR A 14 -34.69 12.18 -36.93
CA THR A 14 -33.64 11.17 -37.05
C THR A 14 -33.77 10.17 -35.89
N LEU A 15 -33.49 8.90 -36.19
CA LEU A 15 -33.39 7.80 -35.23
C LEU A 15 -32.05 7.86 -34.48
N LEU A 16 -32.03 7.34 -33.25
CA LEU A 16 -30.85 6.93 -32.44
C LEU A 16 -30.12 8.10 -31.74
N VAL A 17 -29.71 8.03 -30.47
CA VAL A 17 -29.25 6.90 -29.64
C VAL A 17 -29.67 7.13 -28.18
N ASN A 18 -30.14 6.09 -27.50
CA ASN A 18 -30.19 6.03 -26.04
C ASN A 18 -28.75 6.04 -25.50
N SER A 19 -28.28 7.17 -24.97
CA SER A 19 -27.00 7.25 -24.26
C SER A 19 -27.24 7.69 -22.82
N ALA A 20 -27.85 6.80 -22.05
CA ALA A 20 -27.94 6.90 -20.60
C ALA A 20 -27.65 5.52 -20.01
N CYS A 21 -26.38 5.25 -19.72
CA CYS A 21 -25.84 4.24 -18.77
C CYS A 21 -24.45 3.80 -19.23
N LEU A 22 -23.41 4.60 -18.97
CA LEU A 22 -22.02 4.10 -18.94
C LEU A 22 -21.17 4.78 -17.85
N ALA A 23 -21.61 5.90 -17.27
CA ALA A 23 -20.82 6.66 -16.28
C ALA A 23 -20.93 6.18 -14.81
N PHE A 24 -21.77 5.18 -14.49
CA PHE A 24 -21.98 4.73 -13.10
C PHE A 24 -21.38 3.36 -12.76
N VAL A 25 -20.73 2.69 -13.72
CA VAL A 25 -20.24 1.31 -13.51
C VAL A 25 -18.78 1.27 -13.04
N SER A 26 -17.97 2.30 -13.31
CA SER A 26 -16.55 2.33 -12.94
C SER A 26 -16.30 2.66 -11.46
N GLN A 27 -17.09 3.56 -10.88
CA GLN A 27 -16.88 4.01 -9.49
C GLN A 27 -17.16 2.89 -8.46
N ALA A 28 -18.12 2.01 -8.75
CA ALA A 28 -18.48 0.91 -7.85
C ALA A 28 -17.44 -0.22 -7.85
N ALA A 29 -16.82 -0.54 -8.99
CA ALA A 29 -15.81 -1.60 -9.09
C ALA A 29 -14.42 -1.19 -8.55
N ALA A 30 -14.11 0.11 -8.64
CA ALA A 30 -12.89 0.69 -8.05
C ALA A 30 -12.97 0.77 -6.51
N ASN A 31 -14.15 1.06 -5.96
CA ASN A 31 -14.38 1.21 -4.52
C ASN A 31 -14.10 -0.08 -3.70
N GLU A 32 -13.98 -1.23 -4.35
CA GLU A 32 -13.80 -2.52 -3.69
C GLU A 32 -12.31 -2.91 -3.47
N LYS A 33 -11.33 -2.13 -3.97
CA LYS A 33 -9.91 -2.54 -3.93
C LYS A 33 -9.09 -1.96 -2.77
N CYS A 34 -9.09 -0.65 -2.53
CA CYS A 34 -8.32 -0.02 -1.45
C CYS A 34 -9.23 0.80 -0.52
N GLY A 35 -8.99 0.70 0.78
CA GLY A 35 -9.71 1.40 1.85
C GLY A 35 -9.14 2.78 2.19
N SER A 36 -8.09 3.23 1.50
CA SER A 36 -7.45 4.55 1.66
C SER A 36 -7.94 5.55 0.60
N SER A 37 -9.24 5.51 0.27
CA SER A 37 -9.83 6.18 -0.89
C SER A 37 -9.87 7.71 -0.82
N GLU A 38 -9.69 8.31 0.36
CA GLU A 38 -9.65 9.77 0.53
C GLU A 38 -8.54 10.18 1.52
N PRO A 39 -7.51 10.91 1.06
CA PRO A 39 -6.51 11.45 1.97
C PRO A 39 -7.11 12.49 2.92
N GLU A 40 -6.78 12.37 4.21
CA GLU A 40 -7.20 13.31 5.24
C GLU A 40 -6.66 14.74 4.97
N PRO A 41 -7.32 15.81 5.44
CA PRO A 41 -6.88 17.19 5.21
C PRO A 41 -5.41 17.46 5.58
N GLU A 42 -4.92 16.85 6.67
CA GLU A 42 -3.51 16.95 7.09
C GLU A 42 -2.56 16.27 6.11
N ALA A 43 -2.97 15.16 5.50
CA ALA A 43 -2.20 14.47 4.47
C ALA A 43 -2.16 15.29 3.17
N LEU A 44 -3.30 15.86 2.76
CA LEU A 44 -3.38 16.79 1.61
C LEU A 44 -2.49 18.02 1.82
N GLN A 45 -2.52 18.61 3.02
CA GLN A 45 -1.68 19.76 3.36
C GLN A 45 -0.20 19.41 3.34
N ALA A 46 0.18 18.27 3.93
CA ALA A 46 1.54 17.78 3.87
C ALA A 46 1.96 17.54 2.41
N ALA A 47 1.04 17.01 1.59
CA ALA A 47 1.29 16.75 0.19
C ALA A 47 1.57 18.00 -0.64
N ALA A 48 0.72 19.02 -0.50
CA ALA A 48 0.90 20.30 -1.15
C ALA A 48 2.25 20.93 -0.76
N LYS A 49 2.60 20.95 0.54
CA LYS A 49 3.87 21.51 1.03
C LYS A 49 5.09 20.82 0.43
N LEU A 50 5.07 19.48 0.34
CA LEU A 50 6.18 18.72 -0.23
C LEU A 50 6.36 19.00 -1.73
N ARG A 51 5.25 19.09 -2.49
CA ARG A 51 5.28 19.44 -3.91
C ARG A 51 5.76 20.88 -4.13
N ASP A 52 5.27 21.82 -3.32
CA ASP A 52 5.70 23.23 -3.40
C ASP A 52 7.19 23.38 -3.07
N ALA A 53 7.69 22.66 -2.06
CA ALA A 53 9.11 22.61 -1.74
C ALA A 53 9.94 22.01 -2.90
N GLN A 54 9.46 20.93 -3.52
CA GLN A 54 10.09 20.34 -4.70
C GLN A 54 10.17 21.33 -5.87
N ARG A 55 9.08 22.04 -6.17
CA ARG A 55 9.04 23.07 -7.24
C ARG A 55 9.94 24.27 -6.92
N ALA A 56 10.03 24.66 -5.65
CA ALA A 56 10.86 25.80 -5.20
C ALA A 56 12.36 25.54 -5.25
N GLU A 57 12.80 24.27 -5.11
CA GLU A 57 14.23 23.89 -5.15
C GLU A 57 14.87 24.03 -6.55
N GLY A 58 14.08 24.27 -7.61
CA GLY A 58 14.59 24.35 -8.99
C GLY A 58 15.16 23.01 -9.48
N THR A 59 15.87 23.00 -10.63
CA THR A 59 16.27 21.78 -11.37
C THR A 59 16.64 20.59 -10.44
N PRO A 60 15.80 19.53 -10.35
CA PRO A 60 15.73 18.65 -9.17
C PRO A 60 16.91 17.70 -9.03
N PHE A 61 17.75 17.63 -10.06
CA PHE A 61 18.59 16.47 -10.30
C PHE A 61 19.62 16.24 -9.20
N ARG A 62 20.27 17.28 -8.66
CA ARG A 62 21.39 17.07 -7.71
C ARG A 62 20.95 16.69 -6.28
N ALA A 63 19.93 17.36 -5.74
CA ALA A 63 19.46 17.07 -4.38
C ALA A 63 18.61 15.78 -4.32
N ALA A 64 17.82 15.51 -5.36
CA ALA A 64 17.09 14.24 -5.49
C ALA A 64 18.05 13.04 -5.67
N LEU A 65 19.10 13.17 -6.50
CA LEU A 65 20.14 12.14 -6.62
C LEU A 65 20.86 11.86 -5.30
N GLN A 66 21.21 12.90 -4.54
CA GLN A 66 21.94 12.72 -3.28
C GLN A 66 21.10 12.00 -2.21
N ARG A 67 19.78 12.26 -2.16
CA ARG A 67 18.86 11.52 -1.26
C ARG A 67 18.65 10.08 -1.71
N ARG A 68 18.63 9.84 -3.02
CA ARG A 68 18.55 8.49 -3.61
C ARG A 68 19.78 7.64 -3.30
N ASP A 69 20.99 8.23 -3.34
CA ASP A 69 22.24 7.51 -3.10
C ASP A 69 22.35 6.96 -1.66
N GLU A 70 21.75 7.62 -0.67
CA GLU A 70 21.71 7.13 0.72
C GLU A 70 20.75 5.95 0.91
N GLY A 71 19.70 5.86 0.08
CA GLY A 71 18.66 4.84 0.17
C GLY A 71 17.78 4.98 1.42
N LEU A 72 16.67 4.23 1.44
CA LEU A 72 15.84 4.08 2.64
C LEU A 72 15.88 2.63 3.11
N LEU A 73 16.41 2.41 4.32
CA LEU A 73 16.26 1.13 5.01
C LEU A 73 15.13 1.24 6.04
N VAL A 74 13.98 0.68 5.70
CA VAL A 74 12.76 0.76 6.50
C VAL A 74 12.65 -0.46 7.40
N THR A 75 12.71 -0.24 8.72
CA THR A 75 12.44 -1.29 9.70
C THR A 75 10.97 -1.67 9.64
N THR A 76 10.68 -2.95 9.45
CA THR A 76 9.32 -3.47 9.21
C THR A 76 8.93 -4.48 10.28
N TYR A 77 7.77 -4.32 10.87
CA TYR A 77 7.13 -5.28 11.78
C TYR A 77 5.95 -5.90 11.07
N VAL A 78 5.91 -7.23 11.01
CA VAL A 78 4.82 -7.97 10.36
C VAL A 78 3.91 -8.56 11.44
N HIS A 79 2.62 -8.29 11.32
CA HIS A 79 1.60 -8.71 12.26
C HIS A 79 0.55 -9.56 11.55
N VAL A 80 0.61 -10.87 11.71
CA VAL A 80 -0.43 -11.78 11.24
C VAL A 80 -1.60 -11.74 12.21
N VAL A 81 -2.78 -11.39 11.70
CA VAL A 81 -4.04 -11.33 12.46
C VAL A 81 -5.09 -12.19 11.74
N GLU A 82 -5.49 -13.27 12.38
CA GLU A 82 -6.38 -14.28 11.81
C GLU A 82 -7.61 -14.49 12.71
N ASP A 83 -8.72 -14.92 12.12
CA ASP A 83 -9.82 -15.53 12.88
C ASP A 83 -9.54 -17.01 13.15
N GLN A 84 -10.38 -17.62 13.99
CA GLN A 84 -10.28 -19.01 14.38
C GLN A 84 -10.49 -19.98 13.21
N GLN A 85 -11.24 -19.59 12.18
CA GLN A 85 -11.49 -20.41 10.99
C GLN A 85 -10.26 -20.42 10.06
N HIS A 86 -9.53 -19.32 10.01
CA HIS A 86 -8.33 -19.13 9.19
C HIS A 86 -7.04 -19.21 10.01
N ALA A 87 -7.07 -19.72 11.24
CA ALA A 87 -5.88 -19.82 12.07
C ALA A 87 -4.80 -20.68 11.39
N GLY A 88 -3.62 -20.10 11.15
CA GLY A 88 -2.50 -20.74 10.44
C GLY A 88 -2.62 -20.71 8.92
N PHE A 89 -3.52 -19.89 8.37
CA PHE A 89 -3.64 -19.65 6.93
C PHE A 89 -2.41 -18.93 6.38
N VAL A 90 -1.94 -17.88 7.07
CA VAL A 90 -0.77 -17.10 6.68
C VAL A 90 0.50 -17.86 7.10
N THR A 91 1.12 -18.52 6.13
CA THR A 91 2.35 -19.28 6.34
C THR A 91 3.60 -18.40 6.27
N ASP A 92 4.70 -18.85 6.89
CA ASP A 92 6.02 -18.20 6.76
C ASP A 92 6.41 -17.97 5.29
N LYS A 93 6.10 -18.94 4.42
CA LYS A 93 6.37 -18.81 2.98
C LYS A 93 5.60 -17.66 2.35
N MET A 94 4.32 -17.48 2.69
CA MET A 94 3.54 -16.35 2.16
C MET A 94 4.14 -15.02 2.61
N ILE A 95 4.58 -14.93 3.87
CA ILE A 95 5.23 -13.74 4.41
C ILE A 95 6.54 -13.47 3.66
N ASP A 96 7.40 -14.47 3.49
CA ASP A 96 8.68 -14.35 2.78
C ASP A 96 8.47 -13.94 1.32
N ASP A 97 7.52 -14.57 0.61
CA ASP A 97 7.20 -14.23 -0.78
C ASP A 97 6.66 -12.80 -0.88
N GLN A 98 5.77 -12.38 0.03
CA GLN A 98 5.23 -11.02 0.04
C GLN A 98 6.31 -9.97 0.30
N MET A 99 7.22 -10.23 1.25
CA MET A 99 8.35 -9.34 1.51
C MET A 99 9.37 -9.32 0.36
N THR A 100 9.47 -10.42 -0.39
CA THR A 100 10.24 -10.48 -1.64
C THR A 100 9.63 -9.57 -2.69
N VAL A 101 8.32 -9.68 -2.97
CA VAL A 101 7.61 -8.80 -3.92
C VAL A 101 7.78 -7.34 -3.55
N LEU A 102 7.64 -6.99 -2.27
CA LEU A 102 7.81 -5.63 -1.81
C LEU A 102 9.24 -5.13 -2.05
N ASN A 103 10.25 -5.87 -1.62
CA ASN A 103 11.64 -5.47 -1.83
C ASN A 103 12.05 -5.43 -3.31
N GLU A 104 11.58 -6.36 -4.15
CA GLU A 104 11.84 -6.34 -5.59
C GLU A 104 11.22 -5.11 -6.27
N THR A 105 10.01 -4.74 -5.86
CA THR A 105 9.31 -3.58 -6.43
C THR A 105 9.98 -2.26 -6.06
N TYR A 106 10.47 -2.14 -4.84
CA TYR A 106 11.07 -0.91 -4.32
C TYR A 106 12.60 -0.81 -4.52
N ALA A 107 13.28 -1.92 -4.86
CA ALA A 107 14.73 -1.94 -5.10
C ALA A 107 15.22 -0.97 -6.20
N PRO A 108 14.53 -0.78 -7.35
CA PRO A 108 14.93 0.22 -8.35
C PRO A 108 15.00 1.66 -7.81
N HIS A 109 14.24 1.92 -6.75
CA HIS A 109 14.14 3.19 -6.04
C HIS A 109 15.06 3.27 -4.82
N ASN A 110 15.94 2.29 -4.61
CA ASN A 110 16.85 2.17 -3.46
C ASN A 110 16.14 2.22 -2.08
N ILE A 111 14.93 1.64 -2.02
CA ILE A 111 14.13 1.49 -0.81
C ILE A 111 14.08 0.00 -0.46
N GLN A 112 14.39 -0.35 0.79
CA GLN A 112 14.41 -1.71 1.29
C GLN A 112 13.66 -1.84 2.61
N PHE A 113 12.86 -2.90 2.74
CA PHE A 113 12.09 -3.24 3.93
C PHE A 113 12.74 -4.43 4.65
N THR A 114 13.21 -4.20 5.87
CA THR A 114 13.84 -5.23 6.71
C THR A 114 12.91 -5.67 7.81
N VAL A 115 12.53 -6.95 7.81
CA VAL A 115 11.68 -7.52 8.85
C VAL A 115 12.44 -7.62 10.17
N ALA A 116 11.97 -6.89 11.18
CA ALA A 116 12.51 -6.92 12.54
C ALA A 116 11.84 -7.99 13.41
N ASN A 117 10.53 -8.16 13.26
CA ASN A 117 9.78 -9.18 13.97
C ASN A 117 8.50 -9.55 13.22
N ILE A 118 8.10 -10.82 13.37
CA ILE A 118 6.81 -11.35 12.94
C ILE A 118 6.04 -11.76 14.21
N SER A 119 4.77 -11.37 14.31
CA SER A 119 3.87 -11.80 15.39
C SER A 119 2.60 -12.42 14.81
N HIS A 120 2.06 -13.46 15.46
CA HIS A 120 0.80 -14.08 15.09
C HIS A 120 -0.24 -13.88 16.18
N THR A 121 -1.46 -13.49 15.80
CA THR A 121 -2.59 -13.27 16.69
C THR A 121 -3.85 -13.90 16.09
N VAL A 122 -4.51 -14.78 16.84
CA VAL A 122 -5.84 -15.29 16.50
C VAL A 122 -6.88 -14.53 17.32
N ASN A 123 -7.76 -13.77 16.66
CA ASN A 123 -8.78 -12.95 17.30
C ASN A 123 -9.97 -12.64 16.37
N ASP A 124 -11.07 -13.37 16.53
CA ASP A 124 -12.30 -13.21 15.75
C ASP A 124 -12.90 -11.80 15.81
N ALA A 125 -12.81 -11.14 16.96
CA ALA A 125 -13.38 -9.79 17.10
C ALA A 125 -12.62 -8.77 16.25
N TRP A 126 -11.31 -8.99 16.09
CA TRP A 126 -10.42 -8.15 15.29
C TRP A 126 -10.56 -8.36 13.79
N THR A 127 -11.00 -9.53 13.33
CA THR A 127 -11.19 -9.78 11.89
C THR A 127 -12.62 -9.52 11.44
N ALA A 128 -13.60 -9.58 12.35
CA ALA A 128 -14.99 -9.24 12.04
C ALA A 128 -15.21 -7.75 11.65
N GLN A 129 -14.30 -6.86 12.08
CA GLN A 129 -14.32 -5.42 11.78
C GLN A 129 -12.88 -4.91 11.74
N ALA A 130 -12.57 -3.87 10.95
CA ALA A 130 -11.19 -3.41 10.77
C ALA A 130 -10.43 -3.14 12.08
N ARG A 131 -11.09 -2.60 13.13
CA ARG A 131 -10.54 -2.37 14.49
C ARG A 131 -9.10 -1.83 14.53
N ILE A 132 -8.76 -0.96 13.58
CA ILE A 132 -7.40 -0.46 13.31
C ILE A 132 -6.73 0.03 14.60
N ARG A 133 -7.43 0.89 15.37
CA ARG A 133 -6.93 1.44 16.63
C ARG A 133 -6.57 0.37 17.66
N GLU A 134 -7.42 -0.63 17.84
CA GLU A 134 -7.21 -1.67 18.86
C GLU A 134 -6.01 -2.55 18.50
N LYS A 135 -5.92 -2.96 17.23
CA LYS A 135 -4.77 -3.71 16.70
C LYS A 135 -3.48 -2.93 16.88
N ALA A 136 -3.49 -1.65 16.50
CA ALA A 136 -2.29 -0.83 16.57
C ALA A 136 -1.84 -0.58 18.01
N LEU A 137 -2.75 -0.28 18.94
CA LEU A 137 -2.41 -0.12 20.36
C LEU A 137 -1.76 -1.37 20.98
N ALA A 138 -2.17 -2.56 20.54
CA ALA A 138 -1.64 -3.81 21.06
C ALA A 138 -0.33 -4.24 20.37
N LEU A 139 -0.29 -4.14 19.04
CA LEU A 139 0.71 -4.82 18.23
C LEU A 139 1.81 -3.89 17.70
N ARG A 140 1.51 -2.61 17.44
CA ARG A 140 2.47 -1.69 16.80
C ARG A 140 3.79 -1.65 17.56
N ARG A 141 4.89 -1.57 16.82
CA ARG A 141 6.26 -1.42 17.33
C ARG A 141 7.02 -0.34 16.55
N GLY A 142 8.09 0.16 17.16
CA GLY A 142 8.97 1.17 16.55
C GLY A 142 8.41 2.59 16.58
N GLY A 143 9.14 3.50 15.91
CA GLY A 143 8.75 4.90 15.71
C GLY A 143 7.72 5.06 14.58
N TYR A 144 7.46 6.30 14.19
CA TYR A 144 6.60 6.62 13.03
C TYR A 144 7.30 6.34 11.68
N ASP A 145 8.60 6.07 11.72
CA ASP A 145 9.47 5.63 10.63
C ASP A 145 9.62 4.11 10.51
N ALA A 146 9.00 3.34 11.40
CA ALA A 146 8.90 1.89 11.28
C ALA A 146 7.57 1.50 10.63
N LEU A 147 7.64 0.72 9.54
CA LEU A 147 6.46 0.15 8.89
C LEU A 147 5.87 -0.95 9.77
N ASN A 148 4.58 -0.86 10.08
CA ASN A 148 3.84 -1.94 10.73
C ASN A 148 2.85 -2.48 9.70
N LEU A 149 3.12 -3.68 9.19
CA LEU A 149 2.36 -4.36 8.16
C LEU A 149 1.50 -5.47 8.80
N TYR A 150 0.19 -5.32 8.74
CA TYR A 150 -0.80 -6.25 9.25
C TYR A 150 -1.31 -7.11 8.11
N LEU A 151 -1.15 -8.43 8.23
CA LEU A 151 -1.70 -9.42 7.31
C LEU A 151 -2.96 -9.96 7.94
N ASP A 152 -4.12 -9.54 7.45
CA ASP A 152 -5.39 -9.58 8.18
C ASP A 152 -6.49 -10.35 7.43
N THR A 153 -6.90 -11.51 7.95
CA THR A 153 -7.95 -12.32 7.31
C THR A 153 -9.33 -11.67 7.34
N GLY A 154 -9.53 -10.64 8.17
CA GLY A 154 -10.76 -9.81 8.15
C GLY A 154 -10.98 -9.10 6.81
N LEU A 155 -9.90 -8.85 6.06
CA LEU A 155 -9.94 -8.26 4.71
C LEU A 155 -10.12 -9.32 3.60
N MET A 156 -10.34 -10.59 3.95
CA MET A 156 -10.63 -11.67 2.99
C MET A 156 -12.14 -11.99 2.90
N THR A 157 -12.99 -11.22 3.58
CA THR A 157 -14.32 -11.69 3.95
C THR A 157 -15.37 -11.62 2.85
N ASN A 158 -15.35 -10.61 1.96
CA ASN A 158 -16.39 -10.46 0.92
C ASN A 158 -15.88 -9.76 -0.36
N ALA A 159 -16.60 -9.97 -1.47
CA ALA A 159 -16.35 -9.36 -2.78
C ALA A 159 -16.27 -7.82 -2.80
N GLY A 160 -16.97 -7.15 -1.88
CA GLY A 160 -16.95 -5.69 -1.76
C GLY A 160 -16.13 -5.16 -0.59
N SER A 161 -15.26 -5.99 0.01
CA SER A 161 -14.37 -5.56 1.09
C SER A 161 -13.07 -5.01 0.51
N ALA A 162 -12.62 -3.86 1.03
CA ALA A 162 -11.29 -3.35 0.73
C ALA A 162 -10.22 -4.43 0.97
N THR A 163 -9.29 -4.54 0.03
CA THR A 163 -8.26 -5.58 0.01
C THR A 163 -6.98 -5.12 0.72
N GLY A 164 -6.85 -3.81 0.92
CA GLY A 164 -5.84 -3.19 1.75
C GLY A 164 -6.27 -1.81 2.23
N LEU A 165 -5.56 -1.27 3.21
CA LEU A 165 -5.60 0.14 3.61
C LEU A 165 -4.29 0.53 4.30
N CYS A 166 -3.81 1.75 4.07
CA CYS A 166 -2.70 2.34 4.81
C CYS A 166 -2.95 3.78 5.20
N SER A 167 -2.36 4.16 6.32
CA SER A 167 -2.30 5.55 6.76
C SER A 167 -1.35 6.39 5.89
N PHE A 168 -1.79 7.58 5.53
CA PHE A 168 -0.92 8.61 4.95
C PHE A 168 -0.02 9.27 6.00
N PRO A 169 1.18 9.73 5.62
CA PRO A 169 2.04 10.51 6.50
C PRO A 169 1.51 11.93 6.72
N VAL A 170 1.54 12.41 7.96
CA VAL A 170 1.14 13.78 8.34
C VAL A 170 2.27 14.51 9.05
N GLU A 171 2.18 15.85 9.12
CA GLU A 171 3.24 16.69 9.69
C GLU A 171 3.37 16.53 11.21
N ASP A 172 2.26 16.46 11.94
CA ASP A 172 2.25 16.28 13.40
C ASP A 172 1.47 15.00 13.80
N PRO A 173 2.05 13.81 13.57
CA PRO A 173 1.34 12.55 13.80
C PRO A 173 1.08 12.27 15.29
N VAL A 174 1.68 13.04 16.20
CA VAL A 174 1.55 12.85 17.64
C VAL A 174 0.55 13.82 18.25
N GLY A 175 0.56 15.08 17.81
CA GLY A 175 -0.34 16.13 18.31
C GLY A 175 -1.67 16.22 17.56
N THR A 176 -1.76 15.68 16.34
CA THR A 176 -3.01 15.61 15.55
C THR A 176 -3.53 14.19 15.44
N GLY A 177 -4.82 14.04 15.14
CA GLY A 177 -5.49 12.75 15.07
C GLY A 177 -7.01 12.87 15.08
N ILE A 178 -7.67 11.72 15.02
CA ILE A 178 -9.12 11.61 15.00
C ILE A 178 -9.66 11.06 16.32
N ASN A 179 -10.77 11.63 16.80
CA ASN A 179 -11.45 11.21 18.04
C ASN A 179 -10.51 11.11 19.26
N GLY A 180 -9.59 12.07 19.40
CA GLY A 180 -8.63 12.13 20.51
C GLY A 180 -7.54 11.05 20.46
N THR A 181 -7.41 10.32 19.35
CA THR A 181 -6.35 9.33 19.13
C THR A 181 -5.40 9.84 18.04
N SER A 182 -4.11 9.89 18.34
CA SER A 182 -3.12 10.46 17.41
C SER A 182 -2.97 9.65 16.13
N TRP A 183 -2.64 10.30 15.01
CA TRP A 183 -2.39 9.61 13.74
C TRP A 183 -1.27 8.57 13.84
N ALA A 184 -0.27 8.78 14.71
CA ALA A 184 0.78 7.81 14.98
C ALA A 184 0.29 6.47 15.57
N ILE A 185 -0.91 6.44 16.17
CA ILE A 185 -1.55 5.19 16.60
C ILE A 185 -2.19 4.49 15.41
N TYR A 186 -2.84 5.23 14.52
CA TYR A 186 -3.46 4.64 13.33
C TYR A 186 -2.46 4.25 12.24
N ASP A 187 -1.19 4.63 12.41
CA ASP A 187 -0.15 4.38 11.42
C ASP A 187 0.08 2.89 11.18
N GLY A 188 0.18 2.53 9.91
CA GLY A 188 0.44 1.16 9.47
C GLY A 188 -0.34 0.82 8.21
N CYS A 189 -0.16 -0.41 7.77
CA CYS A 189 -0.73 -0.95 6.55
C CYS A 189 -1.41 -2.28 6.85
N PHE A 190 -2.68 -2.42 6.49
CA PHE A 190 -3.46 -3.65 6.65
C PHE A 190 -3.73 -4.20 5.27
N VAL A 191 -3.35 -5.45 5.03
CA VAL A 191 -3.42 -6.09 3.73
C VAL A 191 -4.08 -7.44 3.88
N SER A 192 -5.00 -7.73 2.96
CA SER A 192 -5.64 -9.03 2.82
C SER A 192 -4.61 -10.09 2.46
N PRO A 193 -4.46 -11.16 3.25
CA PRO A 193 -3.60 -12.29 2.87
C PRO A 193 -4.08 -13.00 1.60
N GLY A 194 -5.32 -12.74 1.18
CA GLY A 194 -5.87 -13.17 -0.10
C GLY A 194 -5.04 -12.70 -1.30
N THR A 195 -4.47 -11.49 -1.24
CA THR A 195 -3.77 -10.86 -2.37
C THR A 195 -2.26 -11.12 -2.38
N MET A 196 -1.75 -11.82 -1.36
CA MET A 196 -0.35 -12.23 -1.26
C MET A 196 -0.02 -13.37 -2.23
N PRO A 197 1.26 -13.56 -2.62
CA PRO A 197 1.69 -14.73 -3.38
C PRO A 197 1.27 -16.04 -2.71
N GLY A 198 0.57 -16.89 -3.47
CA GLY A 198 0.01 -18.15 -2.97
C GLY A 198 -1.33 -18.02 -2.26
N GLY A 199 -1.85 -16.80 -2.11
CA GLY A 199 -3.19 -16.52 -1.63
C GLY A 199 -4.27 -16.77 -2.70
N PRO A 200 -5.54 -16.79 -2.29
CA PRO A 200 -6.68 -17.08 -3.16
C PRO A 200 -7.10 -15.98 -4.15
N GLY A 201 -6.64 -14.74 -3.99
CA GLY A 201 -7.13 -13.57 -4.72
C GLY A 201 -8.41 -12.94 -4.11
N VAL A 202 -8.92 -11.88 -4.74
CA VAL A 202 -10.04 -11.04 -4.23
C VAL A 202 -11.09 -10.77 -5.30
N PRO A 203 -12.38 -10.88 -4.93
CA PRO A 203 -12.95 -12.13 -4.42
C PRO A 203 -12.58 -13.29 -5.34
N TRP A 204 -11.59 -14.09 -4.93
CA TRP A 204 -11.15 -15.30 -5.64
C TRP A 204 -10.76 -15.10 -7.11
N GLU A 205 -10.18 -13.96 -7.45
CA GLU A 205 -9.51 -13.76 -8.74
C GLU A 205 -8.02 -14.06 -8.58
N PRO A 206 -7.52 -15.23 -9.01
CA PRO A 206 -6.12 -15.61 -8.79
C PRO A 206 -5.13 -14.70 -9.52
N ALA A 207 -5.59 -13.86 -10.45
CA ALA A 207 -4.76 -12.83 -11.07
C ALA A 207 -4.29 -11.78 -10.05
N ASP A 208 -5.09 -11.50 -9.01
CA ASP A 208 -4.82 -10.46 -8.01
C ASP A 208 -4.10 -10.99 -6.75
N ASN A 209 -3.42 -12.15 -6.84
CA ASN A 209 -2.66 -12.74 -5.72
C ASN A 209 -1.13 -12.54 -5.82
N LYS A 210 -0.66 -11.56 -6.59
CA LYS A 210 0.79 -11.33 -6.83
C LYS A 210 1.48 -10.45 -5.79
N GLY A 211 0.82 -10.08 -4.70
CA GLY A 211 1.36 -9.25 -3.63
C GLY A 211 1.47 -7.75 -3.94
N LYS A 212 0.84 -7.28 -5.03
CA LYS A 212 0.88 -5.87 -5.44
C LYS A 212 -0.04 -4.97 -4.64
N THR A 213 -1.06 -5.51 -3.94
CA THR A 213 -1.81 -4.76 -2.93
C THR A 213 -0.87 -4.19 -1.87
N ALA A 214 -0.01 -5.02 -1.25
CA ALA A 214 0.94 -4.49 -0.25
C ALA A 214 1.90 -3.44 -0.82
N THR A 215 2.23 -3.52 -2.12
CA THR A 215 3.03 -2.49 -2.79
C THR A 215 2.26 -1.17 -2.87
N HIS A 216 1.03 -1.20 -3.37
CA HIS A 216 0.14 -0.05 -3.47
C HIS A 216 -0.04 0.64 -2.11
N GLU A 217 -0.40 -0.17 -1.12
CA GLU A 217 -0.62 0.22 0.27
C GLU A 217 0.63 0.88 0.88
N VAL A 218 1.81 0.28 0.71
CA VAL A 218 3.07 0.88 1.19
C VAL A 218 3.42 2.18 0.43
N GLY A 219 2.95 2.35 -0.81
CA GLY A 219 3.00 3.61 -1.55
C GLY A 219 2.26 4.73 -0.81
N HIS A 220 1.04 4.46 -0.32
CA HIS A 220 0.31 5.39 0.54
C HIS A 220 1.05 5.69 1.85
N TRP A 221 1.62 4.66 2.49
CA TRP A 221 2.44 4.87 3.69
C TRP A 221 3.64 5.78 3.41
N LEU A 222 4.25 5.69 2.23
CA LEU A 222 5.31 6.59 1.77
C LEU A 222 4.79 7.92 1.21
N GLY A 223 3.48 8.18 1.25
CA GLY A 223 2.87 9.48 0.93
C GLY A 223 2.54 9.70 -0.54
N LEU A 224 2.32 8.62 -1.30
CA LEU A 224 1.73 8.64 -2.63
C LEU A 224 0.21 8.54 -2.55
N PHE A 225 -0.48 9.32 -3.35
CA PHE A 225 -1.94 9.27 -3.53
C PHE A 225 -2.29 8.38 -4.72
N HIS A 226 -3.57 8.06 -4.87
CA HIS A 226 -4.01 7.43 -6.10
C HIS A 226 -3.76 8.37 -7.27
N VAL A 227 -3.36 7.83 -8.43
CA VAL A 227 -3.15 8.65 -9.65
C VAL A 227 -4.41 9.38 -10.11
N PHE A 228 -5.59 8.91 -9.65
CA PHE A 228 -6.90 9.49 -9.93
C PHE A 228 -7.47 10.29 -8.74
N ASP A 229 -6.69 10.53 -7.68
CA ASP A 229 -7.15 11.39 -6.58
C ASP A 229 -7.40 12.82 -7.06
N GLY A 230 -8.46 13.43 -6.53
CA GLY A 230 -9.06 14.66 -7.06
C GLY A 230 -10.19 14.42 -8.05
N PHE A 231 -10.23 13.24 -8.70
CA PHE A 231 -11.29 12.79 -9.62
C PHE A 231 -11.72 13.84 -10.67
N ASP A 232 -10.75 14.61 -11.14
CA ASP A 232 -10.94 15.72 -12.08
C ASP A 232 -9.77 15.75 -13.07
N CYS A 233 -10.03 16.19 -14.29
CA CYS A 233 -8.99 16.50 -15.28
C CYS A 233 -8.36 17.88 -15.05
N ALA A 234 -8.76 18.57 -13.98
CA ALA A 234 -8.21 19.84 -13.54
C ALA A 234 -7.75 19.77 -12.07
N GLY A 235 -6.94 20.74 -11.68
CA GLY A 235 -6.45 20.86 -10.31
C GLY A 235 -5.10 20.18 -10.08
N ASP A 236 -4.89 19.73 -8.85
CA ASP A 236 -3.58 19.29 -8.36
C ASP A 236 -3.34 17.78 -8.43
N GLY A 237 -4.37 17.00 -8.77
CA GLY A 237 -4.32 15.54 -8.87
C GLY A 237 -3.76 14.87 -7.61
N ASP A 238 -2.86 13.92 -7.83
CA ASP A 238 -2.13 13.17 -6.79
C ASP A 238 -0.95 13.95 -6.16
N PHE A 239 -0.79 15.23 -6.51
CA PHE A 239 0.32 16.11 -6.13
C PHE A 239 1.71 15.65 -6.64
N VAL A 240 1.76 14.88 -7.73
CA VAL A 240 2.98 14.52 -8.43
C VAL A 240 2.96 15.09 -9.85
N ASP A 241 4.01 15.78 -10.27
CA ASP A 241 3.96 16.56 -11.52
C ASP A 241 4.16 15.73 -12.80
N ASP A 242 4.66 14.50 -12.70
CA ASP A 242 4.93 13.60 -13.83
C ASP A 242 3.91 12.47 -14.00
N THR A 243 2.84 12.48 -13.20
CA THR A 243 1.66 11.63 -13.34
C THR A 243 0.62 12.36 -14.19
N PRO A 244 0.19 11.80 -15.34
CA PRO A 244 -0.85 12.41 -16.15
C PRO A 244 -2.18 12.56 -15.39
N ALA A 245 -2.93 13.61 -15.73
CA ALA A 245 -4.26 13.84 -15.15
C ALA A 245 -5.17 12.65 -15.43
N THR A 246 -5.75 12.07 -14.39
CA THR A 246 -6.57 10.86 -14.46
C THR A 246 -7.85 11.08 -13.68
N GLN A 247 -9.00 10.91 -14.32
CA GLN A 247 -10.30 11.11 -13.68
C GLN A 247 -10.86 9.81 -13.07
N VAL A 248 -10.52 8.66 -13.66
CA VAL A 248 -11.09 7.37 -13.25
C VAL A 248 -10.01 6.32 -13.07
N ALA A 249 -10.18 5.50 -12.04
CA ALA A 249 -9.33 4.35 -11.81
C ALA A 249 -9.43 3.34 -12.96
N THR A 250 -8.30 2.73 -13.31
CA THR A 250 -8.23 1.68 -14.32
C THR A 250 -8.76 0.36 -13.77
N VAL A 251 -9.62 -0.31 -14.52
CA VAL A 251 -10.14 -1.64 -14.18
C VAL A 251 -9.61 -2.69 -15.15
N GLY A 252 -9.08 -3.79 -14.61
CA GLY A 252 -8.50 -4.87 -15.41
C GLY A 252 -7.14 -4.49 -15.99
N CYS A 253 -6.91 -4.88 -17.25
CA CYS A 253 -5.66 -4.60 -17.96
C CYS A 253 -5.94 -4.14 -19.40
N PRO A 254 -6.40 -2.89 -19.59
CA PRO A 254 -6.58 -2.34 -20.92
C PRO A 254 -5.23 -2.11 -21.61
N VAL A 255 -5.25 -1.98 -22.94
CA VAL A 255 -4.06 -1.59 -23.72
C VAL A 255 -3.77 -0.09 -23.60
N SER A 256 -4.81 0.71 -23.39
CA SER A 256 -4.72 2.17 -23.23
C SER A 256 -5.98 2.68 -22.54
N GLN A 257 -5.85 3.76 -21.77
CA GLN A 257 -6.95 4.51 -21.20
C GLN A 257 -6.60 6.00 -21.25
N ASP A 258 -7.59 6.84 -21.52
CA ASP A 258 -7.46 8.30 -21.55
C ASP A 258 -8.78 8.88 -21.06
N SER A 259 -8.82 9.15 -19.76
CA SER A 259 -9.98 9.73 -19.10
C SER A 259 -9.99 11.26 -19.17
N CYS A 260 -8.86 11.86 -19.57
CA CYS A 260 -8.65 13.30 -19.65
C CYS A 260 -8.05 13.72 -21.00
N PRO A 261 -8.78 13.56 -22.12
CA PRO A 261 -8.24 13.72 -23.48
C PRO A 261 -7.83 15.15 -23.85
N ASP A 262 -8.29 16.14 -23.07
CA ASP A 262 -7.91 17.55 -23.22
C ASP A 262 -6.63 17.91 -22.42
N GLN A 263 -6.08 16.96 -21.65
CA GLN A 263 -4.83 17.08 -20.91
C GLN A 263 -3.70 16.28 -21.56
N PRO A 264 -2.42 16.63 -21.31
CA PRO A 264 -1.30 15.88 -21.85
C PRO A 264 -1.12 14.52 -21.14
N GLY A 265 -0.93 13.46 -21.94
CA GLY A 265 -0.61 12.11 -21.46
C GLY A 265 -1.79 11.15 -21.57
N LEU A 266 -1.53 9.87 -21.28
CA LEU A 266 -2.56 8.85 -21.10
C LEU A 266 -2.65 8.53 -19.61
N ASP A 267 -3.79 8.00 -19.16
CA ASP A 267 -3.93 7.50 -17.80
C ASP A 267 -2.79 6.50 -17.51
N PRO A 268 -2.12 6.58 -16.35
CA PRO A 268 -0.95 5.77 -16.06
C PRO A 268 -1.36 4.36 -15.60
N ILE A 269 -1.96 3.59 -16.50
CA ILE A 269 -2.58 2.26 -16.28
C ILE A 269 -1.63 1.19 -15.71
N HIS A 270 -0.31 1.44 -15.76
CA HIS A 270 0.73 0.56 -15.23
C HIS A 270 1.29 1.03 -13.88
N ASN A 271 0.76 2.12 -13.32
CA ASN A 271 1.24 2.68 -12.06
C ASN A 271 0.77 1.84 -10.88
N TYR A 272 1.65 1.60 -9.91
CA TYR A 272 1.27 0.89 -8.69
C TYR A 272 0.21 1.60 -7.85
N MET A 273 0.00 2.91 -8.04
CA MET A 273 -1.03 3.71 -7.36
C MET A 273 -2.36 3.77 -8.13
N ASP A 274 -2.51 3.00 -9.21
CA ASP A 274 -3.80 2.75 -9.88
C ASP A 274 -4.43 1.43 -9.35
N TYR A 275 -5.65 1.11 -9.79
CA TYR A 275 -6.42 -0.09 -9.46
C TYR A 275 -6.44 -1.13 -10.59
N ALA A 276 -5.60 -0.96 -11.61
CA ALA A 276 -5.39 -1.98 -12.63
C ALA A 276 -5.01 -3.34 -11.99
N SER A 277 -5.30 -4.43 -12.69
CA SER A 277 -5.00 -5.78 -12.20
C SER A 277 -3.52 -5.95 -11.90
N HIS A 278 -3.18 -6.86 -10.98
CA HIS A 278 -1.80 -7.08 -10.54
C HIS A 278 -0.84 -7.50 -11.69
N ASP A 279 -1.38 -8.00 -12.80
CA ASP A 279 -0.61 -8.35 -14.00
C ASP A 279 -0.07 -7.14 -14.75
N CYS A 280 -0.64 -5.96 -14.51
CA CYS A 280 -0.44 -4.79 -15.35
C CYS A 280 0.14 -3.60 -14.60
N ILE A 281 0.05 -3.56 -13.28
CA ILE A 281 0.77 -2.58 -12.47
C ILE A 281 2.25 -2.99 -12.29
N THR A 282 3.16 -2.14 -12.75
CA THR A 282 4.59 -2.47 -12.85
C THR A 282 5.54 -1.34 -12.45
N GLU A 283 5.07 -0.11 -12.29
CA GLU A 283 5.99 1.03 -12.11
C GLU A 283 5.52 2.12 -11.13
N PHE A 284 6.51 2.84 -10.59
CA PHE A 284 6.36 4.19 -10.06
C PHE A 284 7.06 5.18 -10.98
N THR A 285 6.59 6.42 -11.01
CA THR A 285 7.26 7.49 -11.76
C THR A 285 8.50 8.04 -11.02
N PRO A 286 9.43 8.72 -11.72
CA PRO A 286 10.55 9.40 -11.08
C PRO A 286 10.16 10.39 -9.99
N LEU A 287 9.07 11.15 -10.14
CA LEU A 287 8.66 12.10 -9.10
C LEU A 287 7.85 11.43 -7.98
N GLN A 288 7.21 10.28 -8.22
CA GLN A 288 6.71 9.43 -7.13
C GLN A 288 7.87 8.89 -6.28
N GLU A 289 9.00 8.48 -6.88
CA GLU A 289 10.21 8.14 -6.12
C GLU A 289 10.66 9.32 -5.24
N GLU A 290 10.88 10.50 -5.83
CA GLU A 290 11.30 11.69 -5.08
C GLU A 290 10.33 12.01 -3.93
N ARG A 291 9.03 11.88 -4.21
CA ARG A 291 7.96 12.09 -3.24
C ARG A 291 8.06 11.15 -2.04
N MET A 292 8.29 9.85 -2.28
CA MET A 292 8.48 8.87 -1.21
C MET A 292 9.65 9.23 -0.29
N TYR A 293 10.79 9.65 -0.86
CA TYR A 293 11.95 10.09 -0.09
C TYR A 293 11.67 11.34 0.73
N ARG A 294 11.06 12.37 0.13
CA ARG A 294 10.72 13.62 0.82
C ARG A 294 9.76 13.34 1.97
N SER A 295 8.71 12.59 1.70
CA SER A 295 7.72 12.17 2.69
C SER A 295 8.35 11.43 3.86
N PHE A 296 9.12 10.38 3.61
CA PHE A 296 9.77 9.62 4.68
C PHE A 296 10.72 10.49 5.52
N ASN A 297 11.59 11.25 4.87
CA ASN A 297 12.63 12.02 5.56
C ASN A 297 12.08 13.20 6.38
N THR A 298 10.96 13.81 5.96
CA THR A 298 10.41 15.00 6.60
C THR A 298 9.25 14.69 7.54
N LEU A 299 8.41 13.71 7.18
CA LEU A 299 7.18 13.39 7.90
C LEU A 299 7.32 12.18 8.80
N ARG A 300 8.26 11.26 8.55
CA ARG A 300 8.41 10.01 9.33
C ARG A 300 9.65 9.95 10.20
N ARG A 301 10.82 10.16 9.59
CA ARG A 301 12.13 9.93 10.20
C ARG A 301 12.27 10.63 11.55
N GLY A 302 12.58 9.84 12.60
CA GLY A 302 12.82 10.36 13.94
C GLY A 302 11.58 10.83 14.71
N LYS A 303 10.37 10.69 14.15
CA LYS A 303 9.13 11.00 14.88
C LYS A 303 8.69 9.82 15.73
N ALA A 304 8.29 10.10 16.97
CA ALA A 304 7.83 9.07 17.89
C ALA A 304 6.43 8.55 17.51
N ALA A 305 6.20 7.25 17.69
CA ALA A 305 4.85 6.72 17.83
C ALA A 305 4.53 6.64 19.32
N LYS A 306 3.57 7.41 19.83
CA LYS A 306 3.12 7.30 21.23
C LYS A 306 2.22 6.09 21.41
N CYS A 307 2.75 4.87 21.26
CA CYS A 307 2.03 3.66 21.65
C CYS A 307 2.36 3.31 23.11
N PRO A 308 1.37 3.12 24.00
CA PRO A 308 1.57 2.48 25.30
C PRO A 308 1.71 0.95 25.12
N GLY A 309 2.65 0.51 24.28
CA GLY A 309 3.05 -0.89 24.18
C GLY A 309 4.27 -1.16 25.05
N PRO A 310 4.51 -2.41 25.50
CA PRO A 310 5.74 -2.74 26.22
C PRO A 310 6.94 -2.34 25.36
N GLN A 311 7.80 -1.49 25.92
CA GLN A 311 9.04 -1.06 25.28
C GLN A 311 9.80 -2.31 24.82
N ALA A 312 10.20 -2.33 23.54
CA ALA A 312 11.06 -3.40 23.05
C ALA A 312 12.28 -3.50 23.98
N PRO A 313 12.67 -4.71 24.41
CA PRO A 313 13.88 -4.86 25.21
C PRO A 313 15.06 -4.33 24.40
N THR A 314 15.85 -3.44 25.01
CA THR A 314 16.96 -2.70 24.40
C THR A 314 18.16 -3.56 24.00
N ASN A 315 18.01 -4.88 23.95
CA ASN A 315 19.07 -5.84 23.64
C ASN A 315 18.55 -6.97 22.76
N PHE A 316 18.28 -6.68 21.48
CA PHE A 316 18.33 -7.71 20.45
C PHE A 316 19.56 -7.46 19.59
N ALA A 317 20.59 -8.28 19.82
CA ALA A 317 21.71 -8.39 18.91
C ALA A 317 21.18 -8.85 17.55
N TYR A 318 21.45 -8.05 16.51
CA TYR A 318 21.27 -8.42 15.11
C TYR A 318 21.78 -9.85 14.90
N ARG A 319 20.88 -10.80 14.64
CA ARG A 319 21.29 -12.07 14.05
C ARG A 319 21.40 -11.81 12.56
N ASN A 320 22.64 -11.83 12.08
CA ASN A 320 23.03 -11.72 10.69
C ASN A 320 22.18 -12.63 9.79
N HIS A 321 21.16 -12.07 9.16
CA HIS A 321 20.75 -12.48 7.82
C HIS A 321 21.63 -11.70 6.84
N PRO A 322 22.02 -12.30 5.70
CA PRO A 322 23.06 -11.74 4.84
C PRO A 322 22.65 -10.35 4.37
N THR A 323 23.39 -9.35 4.86
CA THR A 323 23.38 -8.00 4.34
C THR A 323 23.76 -8.03 2.87
N PHE A 324 22.99 -7.34 2.05
CA PHE A 324 23.33 -7.04 0.67
C PHE A 324 24.71 -6.35 0.63
N ASP A 325 25.69 -7.00 0.00
CA ASP A 325 26.98 -6.40 -0.33
C ASP A 325 26.84 -5.76 -1.73
N PRO A 326 26.88 -4.41 -1.85
CA PRO A 326 26.73 -3.72 -3.11
C PRO A 326 27.89 -4.00 -4.11
N GLY A 327 28.91 -4.76 -3.72
CA GLY A 327 30.06 -5.11 -4.56
C GLY A 327 29.96 -6.40 -5.40
N VAL A 328 28.88 -7.20 -5.31
CA VAL A 328 28.84 -8.52 -5.99
C VAL A 328 28.07 -8.48 -7.33
N PRO A 329 28.69 -8.88 -8.47
CA PRO A 329 28.02 -8.93 -9.78
C PRO A 329 26.83 -9.91 -9.82
N LYS A 330 25.77 -9.51 -10.54
CA LYS A 330 24.45 -10.18 -10.63
C LYS A 330 24.44 -11.65 -11.13
N THR A 331 25.57 -12.28 -11.42
CA THR A 331 25.64 -13.60 -12.08
C THR A 331 25.91 -14.79 -11.14
N SER A 332 26.02 -14.60 -9.83
CA SER A 332 26.34 -15.69 -8.88
C SER A 332 25.24 -16.04 -7.87
N TRP A 333 24.00 -15.59 -8.07
CA TRP A 333 22.87 -15.97 -7.21
C TRP A 333 22.43 -17.41 -7.48
N GLN A 334 23.03 -18.38 -6.78
CA GLN A 334 22.48 -19.74 -6.72
C GLN A 334 21.50 -19.84 -5.54
N ARG A 335 20.31 -20.37 -5.84
CA ARG A 335 19.26 -20.73 -4.88
C ARG A 335 19.87 -21.59 -3.74
N PRO A 336 19.59 -21.32 -2.46
CA PRO A 336 20.03 -22.20 -1.37
C PRO A 336 19.42 -23.60 -1.56
N GLN A 337 20.24 -24.63 -1.39
CA GLN A 337 19.77 -26.01 -1.49
C GLN A 337 19.04 -26.43 -0.20
N PRO A 338 18.05 -27.34 -0.28
CA PRO A 338 17.19 -27.71 0.85
C PRO A 338 17.95 -28.21 2.10
N GLU A 339 19.14 -28.77 1.94
CA GLU A 339 19.98 -29.29 3.04
C GLU A 339 20.50 -28.23 4.02
N ASP A 340 20.60 -26.96 3.60
CA ASP A 340 21.13 -25.89 4.46
C ASP A 340 20.09 -25.39 5.48
N VAL A 341 18.80 -25.51 5.15
CA VAL A 341 17.68 -25.16 6.03
C VAL A 341 17.52 -26.19 7.17
N ALA A 342 17.87 -27.46 6.91
CA ALA A 342 17.73 -28.53 7.89
C ALA A 342 18.74 -28.43 9.05
N LYS A 343 19.95 -27.89 8.81
CA LYS A 343 21.00 -27.78 9.84
C LYS A 343 20.70 -26.70 10.88
N ALA A 344 19.92 -25.68 10.53
CA ALA A 344 19.50 -24.64 11.48
C ALA A 344 18.50 -25.13 12.54
N ARG A 345 17.74 -26.20 12.25
CA ARG A 345 16.75 -26.79 13.19
C ARG A 345 17.36 -27.66 14.29
N VAL A 346 18.55 -28.23 14.09
CA VAL A 346 19.13 -29.20 15.05
C VAL A 346 19.66 -28.53 16.33
N HIS A 347 19.97 -27.23 16.31
CA HIS A 347 20.50 -26.51 17.48
C HIS A 347 19.46 -25.95 18.46
N GLN A 348 18.15 -26.07 18.18
CA GLN A 348 17.11 -25.52 19.06
C GLN A 348 16.56 -26.50 20.12
N ASN A 349 16.81 -27.81 20.00
CA ASN A 349 16.20 -28.83 20.88
C ASN A 349 17.08 -29.34 22.04
N GLY A 350 18.11 -28.61 22.46
CA GLY A 350 19.01 -29.06 23.52
C GLY A 350 19.16 -28.05 24.67
N LYS A 351 18.19 -28.00 25.61
CA LYS A 351 18.39 -27.72 27.05
C LYS A 351 17.06 -27.54 27.80
N HIS A 352 16.56 -28.62 28.39
CA HIS A 352 15.73 -28.57 29.61
C HIS A 352 16.35 -29.54 30.61
N PRO A 353 16.83 -29.09 31.79
CA PRO A 353 17.11 -30.02 32.88
C PRO A 353 15.81 -30.23 33.68
N SER A 354 15.33 -31.47 33.63
CA SER A 354 14.38 -32.03 34.58
C SER A 354 14.97 -32.00 35.99
N ARG A 355 14.24 -31.45 36.97
CA ARG A 355 14.51 -31.72 38.40
C ARG A 355 13.39 -32.59 38.94
N ALA A 356 13.77 -33.82 39.29
CA ALA A 356 12.92 -34.85 39.87
C ALA A 356 12.60 -34.55 41.35
N LYS A 357 11.48 -35.14 41.78
CA LYS A 357 11.03 -35.24 43.17
C LYS A 357 12.03 -36.00 44.04
N GLU A 358 12.26 -35.48 45.24
CA GLU A 358 12.15 -36.20 46.53
C GLU A 358 11.75 -35.18 47.60
#